data_AF-N1W943-F1
#
_entry.id   AF-N1W943-F1
#
_cell.length_a   1.000
_cell.length_b   1.000
_cell.length_c   1.000
_cell.angle_alpha   90.00
_cell.angle_beta   90.00
_cell.angle_gamma   90.00
#
_symmetry.space_group_name_H-M   'P 1'
#
loop_
_entity.id
_entity.type
_entity.pdbx_description
1 polymer ?
#
loop_
_entity_poly.entity_id
_entity_poly.type
_entity_poly.pdbx_seq_one_letter_code
_entity_poly.pdbx_strand_id
1 'polypeptide(L)'
;MAVANSKTKKVKTQGWNLKNQKGNWKPMDLVWEESSGAVAPEFRYGKQYHLVAGQNKILLTRKVFRANNQILNETKEVSSKLYESWMQKLFQTGITTLTFESPPTEIITGVSYNYVSFQLGSAKSRFYYRLEERKEPSWKQKNTIIHIIERMKP
;
A
#
# COMPACT_ATOMS: atom_id res chain seq x y z
N MET A 1 -7.15 -28.12 41.52
CA MET A 1 -7.16 -27.84 40.07
C MET A 1 -6.90 -26.35 39.88
N ALA A 2 -5.68 -25.98 39.48
CA ALA A 2 -5.31 -24.58 39.25
C ALA A 2 -5.58 -24.22 37.78
N VAL A 3 -6.51 -23.31 37.54
CA VAL A 3 -6.87 -22.85 36.20
C VAL A 3 -5.84 -21.82 35.76
N ALA A 4 -5.01 -22.17 34.78
CA ALA A 4 -3.97 -21.31 34.24
C ALA A 4 -4.61 -20.14 33.47
N ASN A 5 -4.46 -18.94 34.04
CA ASN A 5 -4.90 -17.69 33.43
C ASN A 5 -4.03 -17.41 32.20
N SER A 6 -4.59 -17.58 31.00
CA SER A 6 -3.90 -17.32 29.74
C SER A 6 -3.62 -15.82 29.61
N LYS A 7 -2.38 -15.41 29.92
CA LYS A 7 -1.88 -14.06 29.68
C LYS A 7 -2.02 -13.74 28.20
N THR A 8 -3.02 -12.92 27.86
CA THR A 8 -3.13 -12.26 26.57
C THR A 8 -1.83 -11.49 26.31
N LYS A 9 -1.03 -12.00 25.37
CA LYS A 9 0.15 -11.28 24.85
C LYS A 9 -0.37 -9.97 24.25
N LYS A 10 -0.26 -8.88 25.02
CA LYS A 10 -0.34 -7.52 24.47
C LYS A 10 0.69 -7.45 23.36
N VAL A 11 0.22 -7.43 22.11
CA VAL A 11 1.04 -7.10 20.94
C VAL A 11 1.57 -5.70 21.21
N LYS A 12 2.82 -5.62 21.69
CA LYS A 12 3.54 -4.35 21.79
C LYS A 12 3.55 -3.78 20.39
N THR A 13 2.85 -2.66 20.18
CA THR A 13 3.08 -1.77 19.05
C THR A 13 4.55 -1.38 19.12
N GLN A 14 5.41 -2.13 18.43
CA GLN A 14 6.78 -1.72 18.17
C GLN A 14 6.66 -0.32 17.56
N GLY A 15 7.21 0.68 18.25
CA GLY A 15 7.30 2.03 17.70
C GLY A 15 8.06 1.91 16.39
N TRP A 16 7.35 2.02 15.27
CA TRP A 16 7.94 1.89 13.96
C TRP A 16 8.81 3.11 13.71
N ASN A 17 10.12 2.93 13.89
CA ASN A 17 11.06 4.02 13.73
C ASN A 17 11.24 4.30 12.23
N LEU A 18 10.58 5.35 11.75
CA LEU A 18 10.62 5.85 10.37
C LEU A 18 11.92 6.60 10.06
N LYS A 19 12.68 6.98 11.08
CA LYS A 19 13.96 7.67 10.96
C LYS A 19 15.12 6.73 11.31
N ASN A 20 16.29 7.02 10.78
CA ASN A 20 17.52 6.36 11.19
C ASN A 20 18.08 6.99 12.47
N GLN A 21 19.18 6.45 13.00
CA GLN A 21 19.85 6.97 14.21
C GLN A 21 20.36 8.41 14.04
N LYS A 22 20.52 8.90 12.81
CA LYS A 22 20.94 10.26 12.47
C LYS A 22 19.77 11.24 12.33
N GLY A 23 18.52 10.79 12.50
CA GLY A 23 17.32 11.61 12.36
C GLY A 23 16.79 11.76 10.93
N ASN A 24 17.44 11.14 9.93
CA ASN A 24 16.99 11.18 8.53
C ASN A 24 15.92 10.11 8.29
N TRP A 25 15.04 10.34 7.31
CA TRP A 25 14.07 9.32 6.90
C TRP A 25 14.76 8.05 6.42
N LYS A 26 14.23 6.90 6.85
CA LYS A 26 14.58 5.62 6.22
C LYS A 26 14.00 5.61 4.80
N PRO A 27 14.76 5.11 3.80
CA PRO A 27 14.25 4.90 2.46
C PRO A 27 12.96 4.10 2.51
N MET A 28 11.92 4.67 1.95
CA MET A 28 10.57 4.10 1.88
C MET A 28 10.06 4.22 0.46
N ASP A 29 9.46 3.14 -0.03
CA ASP A 29 8.80 3.09 -1.32
C ASP A 29 7.47 2.32 -1.18
N LEU A 30 6.39 2.95 -1.58
CA LEU A 30 5.06 2.37 -1.61
C LEU A 30 4.42 2.65 -2.96
N VAL A 31 4.11 1.58 -3.69
CA VAL A 31 3.46 1.63 -5.00
C VAL A 31 2.14 0.89 -4.91
N TRP A 32 1.09 1.51 -5.43
CA TRP A 32 -0.17 0.85 -5.73
C TRP A 32 -0.56 1.15 -7.17
N GLU A 33 -0.76 0.09 -7.94
CA GLU A 33 -1.28 0.15 -9.30
C GLU A 33 -2.53 -0.71 -9.42
N GLU A 34 -3.60 -0.09 -9.89
CA GLU A 34 -4.88 -0.73 -10.12
C GLU A 34 -5.46 -0.29 -11.47
N SER A 35 -6.01 -1.23 -12.22
CA SER A 35 -6.75 -0.97 -13.45
C SER A 35 -7.96 -1.87 -13.57
N SER A 36 -8.95 -1.42 -14.34
CA SER A 36 -10.16 -2.18 -14.67
C SER A 36 -9.91 -3.44 -15.50
N GLY A 37 -8.74 -3.56 -16.14
CA GLY A 37 -8.51 -4.56 -17.17
C GLY A 37 -9.31 -4.33 -18.44
N ALA A 38 -9.49 -5.40 -19.21
CA ALA A 38 -10.15 -5.38 -20.50
C ALA A 38 -11.68 -5.28 -20.34
N VAL A 39 -12.14 -4.05 -20.05
CA VAL A 39 -13.55 -3.66 -20.09
C VAL A 39 -13.83 -2.71 -21.25
N ALA A 40 -15.11 -2.47 -21.54
CA ALA A 40 -15.51 -1.49 -22.55
C ALA A 40 -14.90 -0.10 -22.22
N PRO A 41 -14.44 0.66 -23.24
CA PRO A 41 -13.67 1.88 -23.05
C PRO A 41 -14.24 2.86 -22.02
N GLU A 42 -15.56 3.05 -22.01
CA GLU A 42 -16.31 3.93 -21.12
C GLU A 42 -16.20 3.54 -19.63
N PHE A 43 -15.96 2.27 -19.33
CA PHE A 43 -15.80 1.75 -17.97
C PHE A 43 -14.33 1.61 -17.55
N ARG A 44 -13.38 1.89 -18.45
CA ARG A 44 -11.95 1.73 -18.14
C ARG A 44 -11.51 2.73 -17.09
N TYR A 45 -10.71 2.27 -16.14
CA TYR A 45 -10.01 3.14 -15.20
C TYR A 45 -8.62 2.63 -14.89
N GLY A 46 -7.77 3.55 -14.43
CA GLY A 46 -6.44 3.26 -13.92
C GLY A 46 -6.11 4.17 -12.75
N LYS A 47 -5.46 3.65 -11.72
CA LYS A 47 -4.98 4.38 -10.56
C LYS A 47 -3.53 3.98 -10.31
N GLN A 48 -2.68 4.97 -10.12
CA GLN A 48 -1.30 4.79 -9.68
C GLN A 48 -1.05 5.74 -8.51
N TYR A 49 -0.61 5.17 -7.39
CA TYR A 49 -0.16 5.92 -6.22
C TYR A 49 1.27 5.50 -5.93
N HIS A 50 2.16 6.48 -5.82
CA HIS A 50 3.57 6.24 -5.51
C HIS A 50 4.01 7.20 -4.40
N LEU A 51 4.27 6.65 -3.22
CA LEU A 51 4.76 7.39 -2.06
C LEU A 51 6.21 7.01 -1.81
N VAL A 52 7.10 8.00 -1.82
CA VAL A 52 8.55 7.82 -1.62
C VAL A 52 9.03 8.72 -0.51
N ALA A 53 9.74 8.16 0.47
CA ALA A 53 10.53 8.95 1.42
C ALA A 53 12.01 8.82 1.07
N GLY A 54 12.57 9.93 0.57
CA GLY A 54 14.01 10.11 0.43
C GLY A 54 14.62 10.70 1.70
N GLN A 55 15.93 10.98 1.70
CA GLN A 55 16.61 11.52 2.89
C GLN A 55 16.01 12.85 3.38
N ASN A 56 15.60 13.73 2.46
CA ASN A 56 15.21 15.10 2.77
C ASN A 56 13.74 15.42 2.49
N LYS A 57 13.08 14.66 1.60
CA LYS A 57 11.74 14.96 1.12
C LYS A 57 10.90 13.70 1.02
N ILE A 58 9.59 13.88 1.19
CA ILE A 58 8.58 12.84 1.01
C ILE A 58 7.70 13.27 -0.15
N LEU A 59 7.61 12.44 -1.18
CA LEU A 59 6.85 12.75 -2.39
C LEU A 59 5.70 11.76 -2.55
N LEU A 60 4.52 12.28 -2.88
CA LEU A 60 3.38 11.48 -3.30
C LEU A 60 3.03 11.84 -4.74
N THR A 61 3.14 10.85 -5.62
CA THR A 61 2.63 10.90 -6.99
C THR A 61 1.30 10.19 -7.07
N ARG A 62 0.31 10.83 -7.71
CA ARG A 62 -1.02 10.27 -7.93
C ARG A 62 -1.39 10.43 -9.40
N LYS A 63 -1.69 9.33 -10.07
CA LYS A 63 -2.25 9.33 -11.43
C LYS A 63 -3.58 8.60 -11.45
N VAL A 64 -4.58 9.21 -12.08
CA VAL A 64 -5.91 8.61 -12.24
C VAL A 64 -6.36 8.79 -13.68
N PHE A 65 -6.78 7.69 -14.27
CA PHE A 65 -7.33 7.60 -15.61
C PHE A 65 -8.78 7.10 -15.53
N ARG A 66 -9.64 7.64 -16.38
CA ARG A 66 -11.02 7.15 -16.57
C ARG A 66 -11.39 7.33 -18.03
N ALA A 67 -12.00 6.32 -18.64
CA ALA A 67 -12.39 6.31 -20.04
C ALA A 67 -11.26 6.80 -20.97
N ASN A 68 -10.04 6.27 -20.75
CA ASN A 68 -8.79 6.65 -21.44
C ASN A 68 -8.32 8.10 -21.24
N ASN A 69 -9.03 8.93 -20.48
CA ASN A 69 -8.63 10.29 -20.16
C ASN A 69 -7.89 10.35 -18.83
N GLN A 70 -6.75 11.04 -18.80
CA GLN A 70 -6.03 11.33 -17.57
C GLN A 70 -6.74 12.44 -16.80
N ILE A 71 -7.34 12.11 -15.66
CA ILE A 71 -8.07 13.05 -14.80
C ILE A 71 -7.16 13.66 -13.74
N LEU A 72 -6.14 12.92 -13.30
CA LEU A 72 -5.18 13.39 -12.32
C LEU A 72 -3.79 12.93 -12.71
N ASN A 73 -2.81 13.82 -12.60
CA ASN A 73 -1.39 13.51 -12.62
C ASN A 73 -0.67 14.59 -11.83
N GLU A 74 -0.46 14.33 -10.55
CA GLU A 74 0.23 15.26 -9.66
C GLU A 74 1.37 14.54 -8.95
N THR A 75 2.44 15.28 -8.70
CA THR A 75 3.49 14.91 -7.74
C THR A 75 3.67 16.08 -6.81
N LYS A 76 3.48 15.85 -5.51
CA LYS A 76 3.63 16.90 -4.50
C LYS A 76 4.46 16.39 -3.33
N GLU A 77 5.11 17.34 -2.68
CA GLU A 77 5.75 17.09 -1.40
C GLU A 77 4.70 16.95 -0.30
N VAL A 78 4.95 16.01 0.61
CA VAL A 78 4.06 15.67 1.72
C VAL A 78 4.74 16.07 3.02
N SER A 79 3.98 16.70 3.91
CA SER A 79 4.49 17.01 5.25
C SER A 79 4.84 15.75 6.04
N SER A 80 5.89 15.84 6.86
CA SER A 80 6.31 14.78 7.79
C SER A 80 5.15 14.23 8.64
N LYS A 81 4.27 15.11 9.12
CA LYS A 81 3.12 14.73 9.96
C LYS A 81 2.10 13.87 9.21
N LEU A 82 1.80 14.19 7.96
CA LEU A 82 0.90 13.39 7.13
C LEU A 82 1.52 12.03 6.83
N TYR A 83 2.79 12.01 6.44
CA TYR A 83 3.53 10.79 6.19
C TYR A 83 3.54 9.86 7.39
N GLU A 84 3.91 10.36 8.58
CA GLU A 84 3.90 9.58 9.82
C GLU A 84 2.51 8.99 10.11
N SER A 85 1.44 9.78 9.93
CA SER A 85 0.06 9.31 10.11
C SER A 85 -0.30 8.17 9.15
N TRP A 86 0.08 8.28 7.88
CA TRP A 86 -0.16 7.22 6.89
C TRP A 86 0.62 5.95 7.22
N MET A 87 1.90 6.08 7.53
CA MET A 87 2.75 4.95 7.89
C MET A 87 2.24 4.24 9.13
N GLN A 88 1.83 4.98 10.15
CA GLN A 88 1.23 4.39 11.36
C GLN A 88 0.00 3.55 11.02
N LYS A 89 -0.91 4.06 10.17
CA LYS A 89 -2.10 3.32 9.73
C LYS A 89 -1.72 2.06 8.96
N LEU A 90 -0.78 2.15 8.02
CA LEU A 90 -0.31 1.01 7.23
C LEU A 90 0.37 -0.06 8.09
N PHE A 91 1.10 0.32 9.12
CA PHE A 91 1.69 -0.65 10.05
C PHE A 91 0.67 -1.29 10.96
N GLN A 92 -0.34 -0.54 11.42
CA GLN A 92 -1.43 -1.10 12.21
C GLN A 92 -2.24 -2.13 11.42
N THR A 93 -2.33 -1.97 10.09
CA THR A 93 -2.95 -2.98 9.22
C THR A 93 -2.02 -4.14 8.87
N GLY A 94 -0.77 -4.15 9.36
CA GLY A 94 0.17 -5.23 9.11
C GLY A 94 0.71 -5.26 7.68
N ILE A 95 0.88 -4.11 7.01
CA ILE A 95 1.44 -4.10 5.64
C ILE A 95 2.78 -4.84 5.56
N THR A 96 3.61 -4.76 6.61
CA THR A 96 4.93 -5.41 6.70
C THR A 96 4.87 -6.90 7.00
N THR A 97 3.72 -7.43 7.42
CA THR A 97 3.56 -8.86 7.74
C THR A 97 3.05 -9.67 6.55
N LEU A 98 2.63 -9.01 5.47
CA LEU A 98 2.24 -9.67 4.23
C LEU A 98 3.48 -10.25 3.55
N THR A 99 3.35 -11.47 3.04
CA THR A 99 4.40 -12.13 2.27
C THR A 99 4.77 -11.27 1.06
N PHE A 100 6.04 -11.29 0.67
CA PHE A 100 6.46 -10.71 -0.59
C PHE A 100 6.15 -11.70 -1.72
N GLU A 101 5.05 -11.47 -2.43
CA GLU A 101 4.62 -12.30 -3.57
C GLU A 101 5.48 -12.00 -4.81
N SER A 102 5.85 -13.05 -5.55
CA SER A 102 6.45 -12.92 -6.88
C SER A 102 5.41 -12.48 -7.90
N PRO A 103 5.81 -11.80 -8.99
CA PRO A 103 4.91 -11.49 -10.09
C PRO A 103 4.25 -12.76 -10.63
N PRO A 104 2.97 -12.68 -11.07
CA PRO A 104 2.29 -13.79 -11.73
C PRO A 104 3.10 -14.28 -12.94
N THR A 105 3.35 -15.60 -13.00
CA THR A 105 4.10 -16.22 -14.11
C THR A 105 3.24 -16.42 -15.34
N GLU A 106 1.92 -16.53 -15.17
CA GLU A 106 0.95 -16.66 -16.24
C GLU A 106 0.38 -15.29 -16.59
N ILE A 107 0.53 -14.89 -17.85
CA ILE A 107 -0.09 -13.68 -18.39
C ILE A 107 -1.35 -14.12 -19.13
N ILE A 108 -2.50 -13.97 -18.47
CA ILE A 108 -3.80 -14.24 -19.08
C ILE A 108 -4.26 -12.98 -19.82
N THR A 109 -4.53 -13.10 -21.12
CA THR A 109 -5.06 -11.99 -21.92
C THR A 109 -6.35 -11.45 -21.33
N GLY A 110 -6.42 -10.12 -21.17
CA GLY A 110 -7.60 -9.43 -20.63
C GLY A 110 -7.66 -9.34 -19.11
N VAL A 111 -6.76 -10.03 -18.38
CA VAL A 111 -6.66 -9.93 -16.92
C VAL A 111 -5.69 -8.82 -16.53
N SER A 112 -6.14 -7.93 -15.65
CA SER A 112 -5.26 -6.95 -15.00
C SER A 112 -4.76 -7.47 -13.67
N TYR A 113 -3.45 -7.66 -13.58
CA TYR A 113 -2.77 -7.98 -12.34
C TYR A 113 -2.41 -6.69 -11.61
N ASN A 114 -3.31 -6.27 -10.72
CA ASN A 114 -3.11 -5.12 -9.86
C ASN A 114 -2.15 -5.49 -8.73
N TYR A 115 -1.48 -4.51 -8.12
CA TYR A 115 -0.58 -4.82 -7.02
C TYR A 115 -0.37 -3.66 -6.07
N VAL A 116 0.00 -4.01 -4.84
CA VAL A 116 0.61 -3.10 -3.87
C VAL A 116 1.99 -3.63 -3.55
N SER A 117 3.00 -2.77 -3.61
CA SER A 117 4.38 -3.07 -3.22
C SER A 117 4.80 -2.07 -2.15
N PHE A 118 5.32 -2.57 -1.04
CA PHE A 118 5.80 -1.76 0.07
C PHE A 118 7.22 -2.17 0.44
N GLN A 119 8.07 -1.17 0.66
CA GLN A 119 9.42 -1.35 1.16
C GLN A 119 9.78 -0.23 2.12
N LEU A 120 10.25 -0.58 3.31
CA LEU A 120 10.85 0.34 4.28
C LEU A 120 12.10 -0.30 4.86
N GLY A 121 13.27 0.19 4.46
CA GLY A 121 14.54 -0.46 4.81
C GLY A 121 14.55 -1.92 4.37
N SER A 122 14.67 -2.86 5.32
CA SER A 122 14.64 -4.31 5.07
C SER A 122 13.24 -4.92 5.10
N ALA A 123 12.24 -4.22 5.64
CA ALA A 123 10.87 -4.71 5.66
C ALA A 123 10.24 -4.50 4.28
N LYS A 124 9.82 -5.59 3.63
CA LYS A 124 9.17 -5.54 2.32
C LYS A 124 7.97 -6.46 2.28
N SER A 125 6.96 -6.04 1.54
CA SER A 125 5.80 -6.85 1.20
C SER A 125 5.31 -6.48 -0.18
N ARG A 126 4.67 -7.43 -0.84
CA ARG A 126 4.06 -7.22 -2.14
C ARG A 126 2.94 -8.20 -2.31
N PHE A 127 1.80 -7.74 -2.79
CA PHE A 127 0.73 -8.65 -3.17
C PHE A 127 0.11 -8.23 -4.49
N TYR A 128 -0.26 -9.25 -5.27
CA TYR A 128 -0.97 -9.11 -6.53
C TYR A 128 -2.44 -9.48 -6.35
N TYR A 129 -3.29 -8.94 -7.22
CA TYR A 129 -4.72 -9.24 -7.21
C TYR A 129 -5.45 -8.91 -8.49
N ARG A 130 -6.56 -9.61 -8.67
CA ARG A 130 -7.64 -9.30 -9.61
C ARG A 130 -8.74 -8.55 -8.88
N LEU A 131 -9.50 -7.72 -9.59
CA LEU A 131 -10.51 -6.87 -8.96
C LEU A 131 -11.60 -7.68 -8.24
N GLU A 132 -11.92 -8.86 -8.76
CA GLU A 132 -12.92 -9.77 -8.22
C GLU A 132 -12.54 -10.27 -6.82
N GLU A 133 -11.25 -10.51 -6.60
CA GLU A 133 -10.71 -11.03 -5.32
C GLU A 133 -10.93 -10.05 -4.17
N ARG A 134 -11.03 -8.73 -4.47
CA ARG A 134 -11.35 -7.71 -3.45
C ARG A 134 -12.71 -7.92 -2.79
N LYS A 135 -13.61 -8.72 -3.37
CA LYS A 135 -14.93 -9.02 -2.80
C LYS A 135 -14.90 -10.18 -1.80
N GLU A 136 -13.80 -10.94 -1.76
CA GLU A 136 -13.69 -12.10 -0.87
C GLU A 136 -13.54 -11.67 0.60
N PRO A 137 -14.14 -12.38 1.56
CA PRO A 137 -14.03 -12.03 2.99
C PRO A 137 -12.59 -12.04 3.52
N SER A 138 -11.73 -12.92 2.98
CA SER A 138 -10.31 -13.04 3.31
C SER A 138 -9.50 -11.77 3.00
N TRP A 139 -9.99 -10.92 2.09
CA TRP A 139 -9.30 -9.73 1.62
C TRP A 139 -9.42 -8.51 2.53
N LYS A 140 -10.05 -8.62 3.71
CA LYS A 140 -10.29 -7.50 4.62
C LYS A 140 -9.01 -6.69 4.93
N GLN A 141 -7.88 -7.37 5.18
CA GLN A 141 -6.60 -6.70 5.47
C GLN A 141 -6.05 -5.94 4.25
N LYS A 142 -5.93 -6.63 3.11
CA LYS A 142 -5.42 -6.06 1.85
C LYS A 142 -6.30 -4.90 1.35
N ASN A 143 -7.62 -5.03 1.47
CA ASN A 143 -8.57 -3.94 1.16
C ASN A 143 -8.41 -2.72 2.07
N THR A 144 -8.16 -2.93 3.36
CA THR A 144 -7.93 -1.82 4.31
C THR A 144 -6.65 -1.07 3.94
N ILE A 145 -5.59 -1.79 3.54
CA ILE A 145 -4.35 -1.18 3.03
C ILE A 145 -4.64 -0.33 1.79
N ILE A 146 -5.31 -0.90 0.78
CA ILE A 146 -5.67 -0.18 -0.45
C ILE A 146 -6.48 1.09 -0.14
N HIS A 147 -7.45 0.99 0.77
CA HIS A 147 -8.29 2.12 1.17
C HIS A 147 -7.51 3.25 1.87
N ILE A 148 -6.50 2.89 2.67
CA ILE A 148 -5.59 3.88 3.26
C ILE A 148 -4.81 4.61 2.16
N ILE A 149 -4.27 3.87 1.19
CA ILE A 149 -3.48 4.42 0.07
C ILE A 149 -4.34 5.34 -0.79
N GLU A 150 -5.54 4.91 -1.15
CA GLU A 150 -6.46 5.69 -2.00
C GLU A 150 -6.79 7.07 -1.40
N ARG A 151 -6.88 7.14 -0.07
CA ARG A 151 -7.17 8.35 0.69
C ARG A 151 -5.96 9.25 0.92
N MET A 152 -4.75 8.84 0.52
CA MET A 152 -3.57 9.69 0.61
C MET A 152 -3.71 10.88 -0.35
N LYS A 153 -3.60 12.08 0.23
CA LYS A 153 -3.62 13.35 -0.48
C LYS A 153 -2.62 14.29 0.19
N PRO A 154 -1.78 15.01 -0.59
CA PRO A 154 -0.80 15.95 -0.06
C PRO A 154 -1.45 17.08 0.75
#